data_AF-A0A533UB61-F1
#
_entry.id   AF-A0A533UB61-F1
#
_cell.length_a   1.000
_cell.length_b   1.000
_cell.length_c   1.000
_cell.angle_alpha   90.00
_cell.angle_beta   90.00
_cell.angle_gamma   90.00
#
_symmetry.space_group_name_H-M   'P 1'
#
loop_
_entity.id
_entity.type
_entity.pdbx_description
1 polymer ?
#
loop_
_entity_poly.entity_id
_entity_poly.type
_entity_poly.pdbx_seq_one_letter_code
_entity_poly.pdbx_strand_id
1 'polypeptide(L)' 'MNWKKLKKFIKSEKTDNEINGKDRGYTHQEIQKILGFSDQRLKTAFLVLASTGIRIGALQSIKLGDLEQINNL' A
#
# COMPACT_ATOMS: atom_id res chain seq x y z
N MET A 1 4.31 13.21 -13.60
CA MET A 1 4.23 13.15 -12.12
C MET A 1 5.65 13.07 -11.55
N ASN A 2 6.08 14.03 -10.74
CA ASN A 2 7.50 14.21 -10.38
C ASN A 2 7.88 13.46 -9.09
N TRP A 3 8.27 12.20 -9.26
CA TRP A 3 8.57 11.24 -8.18
C TRP A 3 9.62 11.74 -7.16
N LYS A 4 10.53 12.61 -7.61
CA LYS A 4 11.57 13.21 -6.74
C LYS A 4 10.98 14.15 -5.68
N LYS A 5 9.92 14.89 -6.01
CA LYS A 5 9.25 15.79 -5.06
C LYS A 5 8.41 15.01 -4.04
N LEU A 6 7.75 13.94 -4.50
CA LEU A 6 6.96 13.05 -3.66
C LEU A 6 7.82 12.36 -2.58
N LYS A 7 9.02 11.88 -2.96
CA LYS A 7 9.99 11.30 -2.02
C LYS A 7 10.39 12.24 -0.90
N LYS A 8 10.41 13.55 -1.12
CA LYS A 8 10.82 14.54 -0.10
C LYS A 8 9.71 14.80 0.92
N PHE A 9 8.45 14.78 0.48
CA PHE A 9 7.30 14.87 1.38
C PHE A 9 7.12 13.61 2.24
N ILE A 10 7.52 12.44 1.74
CA ILE A 10 7.49 11.17 2.49
C ILE A 10 8.70 11.02 3.43
N LYS A 11 9.82 11.73 3.17
CA LYS A 11 11.12 11.59 3.89
C LYS A 11 11.42 12.68 4.95
N SER A 12 10.44 13.40 5.44
CA SER A 12 10.59 14.24 6.65
C SER A 12 10.03 13.41 7.80
N GLU A 13 10.78 12.79 8.72
CA GLU A 13 11.65 13.39 9.74
C GLU A 13 12.57 12.38 10.48
N LYS A 14 12.80 11.15 9.98
CA LYS A 14 13.57 10.15 10.75
C LYS A 14 14.60 9.44 9.88
N THR A 15 15.83 9.92 9.97
CA THR A 15 17.02 9.24 9.44
C THR A 15 17.83 8.78 10.63
N ASP A 16 17.31 7.79 11.36
CA ASP A 16 18.18 6.90 12.13
C ASP A 16 18.51 5.70 11.24
N ASN A 17 19.71 5.17 11.39
CA ASN A 17 20.16 3.94 10.75
C ASN A 17 19.37 2.72 11.30
N GLU A 18 18.06 2.66 11.05
CA GLU A 18 17.25 1.46 11.18
C GLU A 18 17.19 0.77 9.80
N ILE A 19 18.26 0.07 9.43
CA ILE A 19 18.30 -0.73 8.19
C ILE A 19 17.22 -1.86 8.24
N ASN A 20 16.74 -2.15 9.45
CA ASN A 20 15.52 -2.90 9.79
C ASN A 20 14.52 -1.96 10.49
N GLY A 21 14.16 -0.84 9.85
CA GLY A 21 13.15 0.12 10.32
C GLY A 21 12.05 -0.61 11.03
N LYS A 22 11.89 -0.38 12.35
CA LYS A 22 10.89 -1.00 13.24
C LYS A 22 9.72 -1.45 12.38
N ASP A 23 9.67 -2.75 12.09
CA ASP A 23 8.74 -3.34 11.12
C ASP A 23 7.34 -3.13 11.67
N ARG A 24 6.80 -1.95 11.38
CA ARG A 24 5.60 -1.41 11.98
C ARG A 24 4.59 -1.32 10.87
N GLY A 25 3.48 -2.01 11.08
CA GLY A 25 2.29 -1.87 10.25
C GLY A 25 1.81 -0.41 10.20
N TYR A 26 1.36 0.01 9.03
CA TYR A 26 0.69 1.29 8.87
C TYR A 26 -0.59 1.34 9.71
N THR A 27 -0.82 2.48 10.35
CA THR A 27 -2.10 2.76 11.01
C THR A 27 -3.21 3.01 9.99
N HIS A 28 -4.46 2.87 10.42
CA HIS A 28 -5.62 3.14 9.57
C HIS A 28 -5.58 4.54 8.92
N GLN A 29 -5.17 5.56 9.68
CA GLN A 29 -5.07 6.94 9.17
C GLN A 29 -3.97 7.09 8.11
N GLU A 30 -2.84 6.40 8.27
CA GLU A 30 -1.76 6.39 7.29
C GLU A 30 -2.21 5.70 5.99
N ILE A 31 -2.93 4.57 6.11
CA ILE A 31 -3.53 3.87 4.97
C ILE A 31 -4.53 4.79 4.25
N GLN A 32 -5.42 5.46 4.99
CA GLN A 32 -6.37 6.42 4.40
C GLN A 32 -5.67 7.53 3.62
N LYS A 33 -4.56 8.09 4.15
CA LYS A 33 -3.76 9.10 3.42
C LYS A 33 -3.17 8.52 2.14
N ILE A 34 -2.61 7.31 2.16
CA ILE A 34 -2.08 6.65 0.96
C ILE A 34 -3.17 6.48 -0.10
N LEU A 35 -4.35 6.01 0.31
CA LEU A 35 -5.49 5.86 -0.58
C LEU A 35 -5.94 7.21 -1.16
N GLY A 36 -5.86 8.30 -0.41
CA GLY A 36 -6.20 9.65 -0.89
C GLY A 36 -5.37 10.12 -2.10
N PHE A 37 -4.10 9.71 -2.19
CA PHE A 37 -3.20 10.08 -3.31
C PHE A 37 -3.13 9.03 -4.42
N SER A 38 -3.70 7.84 -4.19
CA SER A 38 -3.59 6.71 -5.10
C SER A 38 -4.64 6.76 -6.22
N ASP A 39 -4.27 6.33 -7.42
CA ASP A 39 -5.22 6.07 -8.49
C ASP A 39 -6.02 4.78 -8.20
N GLN A 40 -7.03 4.47 -9.03
CA GLN A 40 -7.89 3.30 -8.80
C GLN A 40 -7.10 1.99 -8.71
N ARG A 41 -6.08 1.83 -9.57
CA ARG A 41 -5.24 0.63 -9.59
C ARG A 41 -4.43 0.48 -8.30
N LEU A 42 -3.78 1.55 -7.86
CA LEU A 42 -3.00 1.54 -6.63
C LEU A 42 -3.88 1.37 -5.39
N LYS A 43 -5.06 2.00 -5.37
CA LYS A 43 -6.04 1.79 -4.29
C LYS A 43 -6.39 0.32 -4.15
N THR A 44 -6.72 -0.35 -5.26
CA THR A 44 -7.00 -1.80 -5.24
C THR A 44 -5.82 -2.59 -4.73
N ALA A 45 -4.60 -2.32 -5.22
CA ALA A 45 -3.39 -3.00 -4.77
C ALA A 45 -3.16 -2.86 -3.25
N PHE A 46 -3.22 -1.64 -2.72
CA PHE A 46 -3.03 -1.37 -1.29
C PHE A 46 -4.13 -2.00 -0.43
N LEU A 47 -5.39 -1.93 -0.86
CA LEU A 47 -6.50 -2.54 -0.13
C LEU A 47 -6.38 -4.07 -0.10
N VAL A 48 -6.04 -4.70 -1.22
CA VAL A 48 -5.82 -6.15 -1.27
C VAL A 48 -4.68 -6.55 -0.32
N LEU A 49 -3.54 -5.85 -0.36
CA LEU A 49 -2.41 -6.11 0.54
C LEU A 49 -2.78 -5.93 2.01
N ALA A 50 -3.45 -4.83 2.35
CA ALA A 50 -3.82 -4.50 3.73
C ALA A 50 -4.89 -5.44 4.30
N SER A 51 -5.84 -5.90 3.48
CA SER A 51 -6.95 -6.75 3.92
C SER A 51 -6.61 -8.24 3.95
N THR A 52 -5.70 -8.71 3.08
CA THR A 52 -5.38 -10.15 2.97
C THR A 52 -4.05 -10.52 3.61
N GLY A 53 -3.14 -9.56 3.83
CA GLY A 53 -1.80 -9.80 4.37
C GLY A 53 -0.86 -10.55 3.41
N ILE A 54 -1.21 -10.68 2.13
CA ILE A 54 -0.34 -11.32 1.14
C ILE A 54 0.94 -10.53 0.93
N ARG A 55 2.01 -11.24 0.55
CA ARG A 55 3.28 -10.61 0.16
C ARG A 55 3.14 -9.91 -1.19
N ILE A 56 3.84 -8.79 -1.36
CA ILE A 56 3.83 -8.01 -2.61
C ILE A 56 4.15 -8.83 -3.87
N GLY A 57 5.03 -9.83 -3.74
CA GLY A 57 5.40 -10.73 -4.84
C GLY A 57 4.27 -11.66 -5.31
N ALA A 58 3.24 -11.90 -4.48
CA ALA A 58 2.06 -12.68 -4.83
C ALA A 58 0.96 -11.83 -5.48
N LEU A 59 0.99 -10.50 -5.31
CA LEU A 59 -0.03 -9.62 -5.88
C LEU A 59 -0.07 -9.70 -7.42
N GLN A 60 1.09 -9.81 -8.05
CA GLN A 60 1.21 -9.93 -9.51
C GLN A 60 0.73 -11.27 -10.07
N SER A 61 0.62 -12.32 -9.23
CA SER A 61 0.14 -13.63 -9.66
C SER A 61 -1.38 -13.78 -9.55
N ILE A 62 -2.07 -12.85 -8.88
CA ILE A 62 -3.53 -12.88 -8.75
C ILE A 62 -4.17 -12.66 -10.13
N LYS A 63 -5.06 -13.58 -10.48
CA LYS A 63 -5.88 -13.52 -11.69
C LYS A 63 -7.33 -13.26 -11.31
N LEU A 64 -8.12 -12.83 -12.29
CA LEU A 64 -9.55 -12.61 -12.10
C LEU A 64 -10.28 -13.89 -11.65
N GLY A 65 -9.83 -15.06 -12.12
CA GLY A 65 -10.39 -16.35 -11.71
C GLY A 65 -10.09 -16.78 -10.28
N ASP A 66 -9.15 -16.11 -9.60
CA ASP A 66 -8.84 -16.35 -8.18
C ASP A 66 -9.76 -15.53 -7.25
N LEU A 67 -10.60 -14.66 -7.82
CA LEU A 67 -11.48 -13.76 -7.08
C LEU A 67 -12.93 -14.22 -7.18
N GLU A 68 -13.62 -14.21 -6.05
CA GLU A 68 -15.07 -14.39 -6.01
C GLU A 68 -15.77 -13.04 -6.06
N GLN A 69 -16.74 -12.90 -6.96
CA GLN A 69 -17.54 -11.70 -7.05
C GLN A 69 -18.52 -11.63 -5.87
N ILE A 70 -18.40 -10.58 -5.07
CA ILE A 70 -19.36 -10.29 -4.00
C ILE A 70 -20.52 -9.51 -4.63
N ASN A 71 -21.66 -10.18 -4.83
CA ASN A 71 -22.85 -9.58 -5.43
C ASN A 71 -23.76 -8.89 -4.40
N ASN A 72 -23.53 -9.12 -3.11
CA ASN A 72 -24.32 -8.56 -2.01
C ASN A 72 -23.40 -7.91 -0.97
N LEU A 73 -23.49 -6.59 -0.82
CA LEU A 73 -22.88 -5.78 0.24
C LEU A 73 -23.92 -4.82 0.80
#